data_AF-A0A356DVX7-F1
#
_entry.id   AF-A0A356DVX7-F1
#
_cell.length_a   1.000
_cell.length_b   1.000
_cell.length_c   1.000
_cell.angle_alpha   90.00
_cell.angle_beta   90.00
_cell.angle_gamma   90.00
#
_symmetry.space_group_name_H-M   'P 1'
#
loop_
_entity.id
_entity.type
_entity.pdbx_description
1 polymer ?
#
loop_
_entity_poly.entity_id
_entity_poly.type
_entity_poly.pdbx_seq_one_letter_code
_entity_poly.pdbx_strand_id
1 'polypeptide(L)'
;LERLQTDHFDFYLLHTMNQNYWDTYLRLNVFDWAEKQMADGKIRHLGFSFHDEYPVFEKILTGYEYWDFCQIQYNYMDTDYQAGERGLKLAAEHGLGVVVMEPLKGGKLAIEVPPNPVKNIFDRAENPRKPAEWALQWLWNQPEVGVVLSGMSTWEQVDLNLVSASRSGVGSLSADDVRIVELARDAWQGLAPVACTHCEYCLPCPSEVLIPQIFEIYNTAKMYDQQERGQRAYQSQIPEKSQADACIECGTCESLCPQHLTIIDYLKDAHAYLNER
;
A
#
# COMPACT_ATOMS: atom_id res chain seq x y z
N LEU A 1 -14.65 22.01 -10.74
CA LEU A 1 -14.37 23.20 -11.56
C LEU A 1 -14.51 24.48 -10.74
N GLU A 2 -15.71 24.90 -10.32
CA GLU A 2 -15.89 26.15 -9.52
C GLU A 2 -14.95 26.29 -8.32
N ARG A 3 -14.86 25.25 -7.47
CA ARG A 3 -13.96 25.23 -6.29
C ARG A 3 -12.47 25.40 -6.63
N LEU A 4 -12.07 24.99 -7.83
CA LEU A 4 -10.69 25.05 -8.30
C LEU A 4 -10.46 26.26 -9.22
N GLN A 5 -11.51 27.03 -9.50
CA GLN A 5 -11.46 28.22 -10.37
C GLN A 5 -10.84 27.94 -11.75
N THR A 6 -11.16 26.77 -12.32
CA THR A 6 -10.74 26.32 -13.64
C THR A 6 -11.96 25.82 -14.43
N ASP A 7 -11.86 25.80 -15.76
CA ASP A 7 -12.87 25.29 -16.69
C ASP A 7 -12.63 23.82 -17.12
N HIS A 8 -11.45 23.27 -16.82
CA HIS A 8 -11.10 21.89 -17.12
C HIS A 8 -10.22 21.23 -16.04
N PHE A 9 -10.12 19.91 -16.14
CA PHE A 9 -9.13 19.09 -15.45
C PHE A 9 -8.15 18.52 -16.48
N ASP A 10 -6.85 18.69 -16.24
CA ASP A 10 -5.83 18.00 -17.05
C ASP A 10 -5.93 16.48 -16.85
N PHE A 11 -6.02 16.05 -15.59
CA PHE A 11 -6.19 14.65 -15.22
C PHE A 11 -7.40 14.52 -14.30
N TYR A 12 -8.37 13.69 -14.68
CA TYR A 12 -9.53 13.35 -13.88
C TYR A 12 -9.55 11.84 -13.67
N LEU A 13 -9.74 11.40 -12.42
CA LEU A 13 -9.83 9.98 -12.12
C LEU A 13 -11.16 9.61 -11.46
N LEU A 14 -11.67 8.44 -11.83
CA LEU A 14 -12.72 7.77 -11.06
C LEU A 14 -12.09 7.18 -9.80
N HIS A 15 -12.55 7.65 -8.64
CA HIS A 15 -11.89 7.35 -7.38
C HIS A 15 -12.30 5.99 -6.83
N THR A 16 -11.33 5.30 -6.22
CA THR A 16 -11.50 4.07 -5.43
C THR A 16 -12.12 2.90 -6.19
N MET A 17 -11.83 2.77 -7.48
CA MET A 17 -12.37 1.70 -8.31
C MET A 17 -12.10 0.32 -7.68
N ASN A 18 -13.17 -0.45 -7.59
CA ASN A 18 -13.25 -1.82 -7.10
C ASN A 18 -14.41 -2.51 -7.83
N GLN A 19 -14.67 -3.79 -7.52
CA GLN A 19 -15.70 -4.57 -8.23
C GLN A 19 -17.10 -3.92 -8.13
N ASN A 20 -17.46 -3.40 -6.96
CA ASN A 20 -18.77 -2.79 -6.73
C ASN A 20 -18.95 -1.46 -7.49
N TYR A 21 -17.92 -0.62 -7.50
CA TYR A 21 -17.97 0.64 -8.24
C TYR A 21 -17.94 0.41 -9.74
N TRP A 22 -17.16 -0.55 -10.22
CA TRP A 22 -17.15 -0.94 -11.63
C TRP A 22 -18.55 -1.30 -12.12
N ASP A 23 -19.24 -2.22 -11.43
CA ASP A 23 -20.59 -2.64 -11.80
C ASP A 23 -21.61 -1.49 -11.70
N THR A 24 -21.44 -0.61 -10.69
CA THR A 24 -22.29 0.56 -10.52
C THR A 24 -22.12 1.58 -11.64
N TYR A 25 -20.87 1.85 -12.06
CA TYR A 25 -20.56 2.83 -13.08
C TYR A 25 -20.99 2.37 -14.47
N LEU A 26 -20.90 1.07 -14.76
CA LEU A 26 -21.51 0.48 -15.96
C LEU A 26 -23.03 0.69 -15.96
N ARG A 27 -23.71 0.36 -14.86
CA ARG A 27 -25.18 0.50 -14.76
C ARG A 27 -25.66 1.95 -14.89
N LEU A 28 -24.86 2.90 -14.40
CA LEU A 28 -25.19 4.33 -14.44
C LEU A 28 -24.71 5.04 -15.70
N ASN A 29 -24.10 4.33 -16.66
CA ASN A 29 -23.50 4.89 -17.87
C ASN A 29 -22.51 6.02 -17.57
N VAL A 30 -21.66 5.85 -16.55
CA VAL A 30 -20.66 6.86 -16.15
C VAL A 30 -19.62 7.07 -17.26
N PHE A 31 -19.32 6.03 -18.05
CA PHE A 31 -18.38 6.11 -19.16
C PHE A 31 -18.91 7.02 -20.28
N ASP A 32 -20.18 6.89 -20.69
CA ASP A 32 -20.84 7.82 -21.62
C ASP A 32 -20.77 9.28 -21.12
N TRP A 33 -20.99 9.48 -19.81
CA TRP A 33 -20.86 10.81 -19.20
C TRP A 33 -19.42 11.32 -19.27
N ALA A 34 -18.43 10.47 -18.99
CA ALA A 34 -17.02 10.82 -18.98
C ALA A 34 -16.54 11.17 -20.39
N GLU A 35 -16.87 10.36 -21.40
CA GLU A 35 -16.60 10.64 -22.81
C GLU A 35 -17.22 11.97 -23.26
N LYS A 36 -18.44 12.28 -22.81
CA LYS A 36 -19.04 13.60 -23.07
C LYS A 36 -18.25 14.72 -22.39
N GLN A 37 -17.79 14.54 -21.14
CA GLN A 37 -16.97 15.56 -20.48
C GLN A 37 -15.62 15.75 -21.19
N MET A 38 -15.04 14.69 -21.75
CA MET A 38 -13.83 14.75 -22.56
C MET A 38 -14.09 15.50 -23.88
N ALA A 39 -15.18 15.17 -24.58
CA ALA A 39 -15.58 15.86 -25.81
C ALA A 39 -15.89 17.35 -25.59
N ASP A 40 -16.45 17.71 -24.44
CA ASP A 40 -16.68 19.10 -24.02
C ASP A 40 -15.38 19.82 -23.60
N GLY A 41 -14.23 19.13 -23.57
CA GLY A 41 -12.92 19.68 -23.18
C GLY A 41 -12.75 19.89 -21.67
N LYS A 42 -13.67 19.39 -20.84
CA LYS A 42 -13.63 19.54 -19.38
C LYS A 42 -12.70 18.54 -18.69
N ILE A 43 -12.42 17.42 -19.34
CA ILE A 43 -11.47 16.41 -18.90
C ILE A 43 -10.51 16.17 -20.08
N ARG A 44 -9.20 16.34 -19.87
CA ARG A 44 -8.21 16.05 -20.93
C ARG A 44 -7.75 14.59 -20.89
N HIS A 45 -7.45 14.08 -19.70
CA HIS A 45 -7.08 12.69 -19.49
C HIS A 45 -7.97 12.05 -18.43
N LEU A 46 -8.53 10.89 -18.76
CA LEU A 46 -9.41 10.13 -17.88
C LEU A 46 -8.67 8.90 -17.34
N GLY A 47 -8.77 8.68 -16.04
CA GLY A 47 -8.15 7.54 -15.40
C GLY A 47 -8.97 7.00 -14.24
N PHE A 48 -8.35 6.11 -13.47
CA PHE A 48 -8.94 5.58 -12.24
C PHE A 48 -7.91 5.39 -11.14
N SER A 49 -8.32 5.50 -9.88
CA SER A 49 -7.55 4.94 -8.76
C SER A 49 -8.13 3.60 -8.35
N PHE A 50 -7.30 2.67 -7.86
CA PHE A 50 -7.70 1.28 -7.65
C PHE A 50 -7.53 0.81 -6.19
N HIS A 51 -8.54 0.10 -5.66
CA HIS A 51 -8.54 -0.48 -4.32
C HIS A 51 -9.33 -1.80 -4.25
N ASP A 52 -8.77 -2.86 -4.84
CA ASP A 52 -9.31 -4.24 -4.79
C ASP A 52 -8.18 -5.25 -5.11
N GLU A 53 -8.51 -6.52 -5.33
CA GLU A 53 -7.56 -7.56 -5.73
C GLU A 53 -7.21 -7.52 -7.22
N TYR A 54 -6.01 -8.01 -7.57
CA TYR A 54 -5.50 -7.98 -8.94
C TYR A 54 -6.49 -8.42 -10.05
N PRO A 55 -7.29 -9.50 -9.91
CA PRO A 55 -8.23 -9.89 -10.96
C PRO A 55 -9.26 -8.81 -11.29
N VAL A 56 -9.63 -7.98 -10.31
CA VAL A 56 -10.53 -6.84 -10.49
C VAL A 56 -9.80 -5.69 -11.18
N PHE A 57 -8.52 -5.47 -10.87
CA PHE A 57 -7.68 -4.49 -11.58
C PHE A 57 -7.63 -4.80 -13.08
N GLU A 58 -7.29 -6.03 -13.44
CA GLU A 58 -7.21 -6.50 -14.83
C GLU A 58 -8.56 -6.30 -15.55
N LYS A 59 -9.67 -6.63 -14.88
CA LYS A 59 -11.03 -6.42 -15.40
C LYS A 59 -11.36 -4.95 -15.65
N ILE A 60 -11.04 -4.05 -14.71
CA ILE A 60 -11.32 -2.60 -14.86
C ILE A 60 -10.47 -2.00 -15.98
N LEU A 61 -9.18 -2.38 -16.02
CA LEU A 61 -8.22 -1.87 -16.98
C LEU A 61 -8.60 -2.27 -18.41
N THR A 62 -8.96 -3.54 -18.62
CA THR A 62 -9.31 -4.07 -19.94
C THR A 62 -10.77 -3.86 -20.32
N GLY A 63 -11.61 -3.49 -19.35
CA GLY A 63 -13.05 -3.33 -19.53
C GLY A 63 -13.49 -2.00 -20.15
N TYR A 64 -12.58 -1.03 -20.30
CA TYR A 64 -12.84 0.27 -20.92
C TYR A 64 -11.61 0.78 -21.67
N GLU A 65 -11.79 1.17 -22.93
CA GLU A 65 -10.68 1.44 -23.86
C GLU A 65 -10.08 2.85 -23.70
N TYR A 66 -10.83 3.82 -23.21
CA TYR A 66 -10.40 5.23 -23.16
C TYR A 66 -9.73 5.61 -21.83
N TRP A 67 -9.05 4.67 -21.17
CA TRP A 67 -8.21 4.99 -20.03
C TRP A 67 -6.89 5.61 -20.52
N ASP A 68 -6.54 6.79 -20.01
CA ASP A 68 -5.25 7.43 -20.22
C ASP A 68 -4.22 7.05 -19.14
N PHE A 69 -4.69 6.84 -17.91
CA PHE A 69 -3.82 6.57 -16.75
C PHE A 69 -4.52 5.79 -15.65
N CYS A 70 -3.75 5.16 -14.76
CA CYS A 70 -4.24 4.59 -13.52
C CYS A 70 -3.39 5.01 -12.33
N GLN A 71 -4.00 5.03 -11.15
CA GLN A 71 -3.34 5.25 -9.88
C GLN A 71 -3.41 3.99 -9.02
N ILE A 72 -2.25 3.51 -8.59
CA ILE A 72 -2.11 2.28 -7.78
C ILE A 72 -1.29 2.54 -6.52
N GLN A 73 -1.59 1.81 -5.45
CA GLN A 73 -0.71 1.72 -4.29
C GLN A 73 0.49 0.83 -4.61
N TYR A 74 1.70 1.36 -4.46
CA TYR A 74 2.91 0.59 -4.75
C TYR A 74 4.13 1.19 -4.02
N ASN A 75 4.92 0.32 -3.38
CA ASN A 75 6.19 0.64 -2.72
C ASN A 75 6.97 -0.66 -2.52
N TYR A 76 8.24 -0.57 -2.09
CA TYR A 76 9.10 -1.76 -1.99
C TYR A 76 8.64 -2.81 -0.95
N MET A 77 7.73 -2.47 -0.04
CA MET A 77 7.12 -3.44 0.88
C MET A 77 5.90 -4.13 0.26
N ASP A 78 5.14 -3.41 -0.56
CA ASP A 78 3.81 -3.76 -1.06
C ASP A 78 3.84 -4.15 -2.55
N THR A 79 4.82 -4.98 -2.94
CA THR A 79 5.00 -5.39 -4.35
C THR A 79 3.88 -6.29 -4.86
N ASP A 80 3.21 -7.02 -3.96
CA ASP A 80 2.19 -8.02 -4.29
C ASP A 80 0.81 -7.67 -3.67
N TYR A 81 0.59 -6.39 -3.35
CA TYR A 81 -0.63 -5.89 -2.73
C TYR A 81 -1.52 -5.17 -3.75
N GLN A 82 -2.83 -5.48 -3.77
CA GLN A 82 -3.80 -4.95 -4.73
C GLN A 82 -3.34 -5.16 -6.19
N ALA A 83 -3.09 -4.08 -6.94
CA ALA A 83 -2.53 -4.16 -8.28
C ALA A 83 -1.09 -4.68 -8.27
N GLY A 84 -0.27 -4.22 -7.31
CA GLY A 84 1.13 -4.60 -7.18
C GLY A 84 1.99 -4.35 -8.42
N GLU A 85 3.14 -5.02 -8.48
CA GLU A 85 4.06 -4.99 -9.62
C GLU A 85 3.41 -5.56 -10.88
N ARG A 86 2.59 -6.60 -10.73
CA ARG A 86 1.87 -7.23 -11.85
C ARG A 86 0.93 -6.23 -12.53
N GLY A 87 0.23 -5.41 -11.74
CA GLY A 87 -0.68 -4.39 -12.24
C GLY A 87 0.05 -3.19 -12.83
N LEU A 88 1.16 -2.77 -12.21
CA LEU A 88 2.07 -1.76 -12.76
C LEU A 88 2.52 -2.13 -14.18
N LYS A 89 3.03 -3.35 -14.36
CA LYS A 89 3.49 -3.86 -15.67
C LYS A 89 2.36 -3.96 -16.67
N LEU A 90 1.21 -4.52 -16.29
CA LEU A 90 0.04 -4.63 -17.16
C LEU A 90 -0.42 -3.24 -17.66
N ALA A 91 -0.48 -2.24 -16.77
CA ALA A 91 -0.88 -0.89 -17.17
C ALA A 91 0.11 -0.23 -18.13
N ALA A 92 1.41 -0.38 -17.88
CA ALA A 92 2.43 0.12 -18.78
C ALA A 92 2.41 -0.59 -20.15
N GLU A 93 2.20 -1.92 -20.17
CA GLU A 93 2.03 -2.71 -21.40
C GLU A 93 0.82 -2.25 -22.24
N HIS A 94 -0.25 -1.79 -21.58
CA HIS A 94 -1.41 -1.18 -22.22
C HIS A 94 -1.23 0.31 -22.57
N GLY A 95 -0.05 0.88 -22.33
CA GLY A 95 0.27 2.26 -22.68
C GLY A 95 -0.32 3.31 -21.73
N LEU A 96 -0.83 2.91 -20.56
CA LEU A 96 -1.36 3.84 -19.56
C LEU A 96 -0.20 4.51 -18.81
N GLY A 97 -0.39 5.79 -18.47
CA GLY A 97 0.44 6.42 -17.44
C GLY A 97 0.14 5.80 -16.06
N VAL A 98 1.17 5.46 -15.28
CA VAL A 98 0.97 4.91 -13.93
C VAL A 98 1.39 5.91 -12.86
N VAL A 99 0.42 6.28 -12.02
CA VAL A 99 0.62 7.14 -10.85
C VAL A 99 0.73 6.26 -9.61
N VAL A 100 1.85 6.35 -8.90
CA VAL A 100 2.06 5.63 -7.65
C VAL A 100 1.59 6.49 -6.48
N MET A 101 0.64 5.94 -5.71
CA MET A 101 0.25 6.44 -4.39
C MET A 101 0.83 5.55 -3.28
N GLU A 102 0.78 6.06 -2.05
CA GLU A 102 1.38 5.40 -0.87
C GLU A 102 2.87 5.03 -1.04
N PRO A 103 3.72 5.89 -1.67
CA PRO A 103 5.11 5.52 -1.94
C PRO A 103 5.95 5.36 -0.68
N LEU A 104 5.52 5.99 0.42
CA LEU A 104 6.16 5.93 1.74
C LEU A 104 5.35 5.12 2.76
N LYS A 105 4.32 4.39 2.31
CA LYS A 105 3.42 3.56 3.13
C LYS A 105 2.88 4.34 4.35
N GLY A 106 2.28 5.50 4.11
CA GLY A 106 1.75 6.38 5.15
C GLY A 106 2.81 6.86 6.14
N GLY A 107 4.02 7.13 5.64
CA GLY A 107 5.18 7.63 6.40
C GLY A 107 6.04 6.54 7.08
N LYS A 108 5.62 5.27 7.04
CA LYS A 108 6.33 4.15 7.67
C LYS A 108 7.72 3.91 7.07
N LEU A 109 7.92 4.23 5.78
CA LEU A 109 9.21 4.11 5.11
C LEU A 109 10.06 5.39 5.21
N ALA A 110 9.56 6.41 5.91
CA ALA A 110 10.20 7.70 6.09
C ALA A 110 10.69 7.95 7.53
N ILE A 111 10.67 6.94 8.39
CA ILE A 111 11.19 7.01 9.76
C ILE A 111 12.69 7.35 9.69
N GLU A 112 13.08 8.54 10.17
CA GLU A 112 14.44 9.07 9.98
C GLU A 112 15.53 8.16 10.57
N VAL A 113 15.25 7.56 11.72
CA VAL A 113 16.09 6.54 12.36
C VAL A 113 15.30 5.23 12.43
N PRO A 114 15.40 4.35 11.43
CA PRO A 114 14.71 3.07 11.47
C PRO A 114 15.34 2.14 12.53
N PRO A 115 14.67 1.04 12.91
CA PRO A 115 15.22 0.04 13.83
C PRO A 115 16.58 -0.49 13.38
N ASN A 116 17.44 -0.84 14.35
CA ASN A 116 18.83 -1.23 14.09
C ASN A 116 19.01 -2.27 12.97
N PRO A 117 18.19 -3.34 12.84
CA PRO A 117 18.34 -4.29 11.74
C PRO A 117 18.24 -3.64 10.35
N VAL A 118 17.31 -2.71 10.18
CA VAL A 118 17.10 -1.96 8.93
C VAL A 118 18.17 -0.89 8.76
N LYS A 119 18.45 -0.12 9.82
CA LYS A 119 19.47 0.94 9.80
C LYS A 119 20.83 0.39 9.39
N ASN A 120 21.24 -0.74 9.97
CA ASN A 120 22.51 -1.40 9.69
C ASN A 120 22.64 -1.89 8.23
N ILE A 121 21.53 -1.99 7.50
CA ILE A 121 21.55 -2.32 6.06
C ILE A 121 21.74 -1.04 5.25
N PHE A 122 20.98 0.02 5.52
CA PHE A 122 21.17 1.30 4.85
C PHE A 122 22.57 1.89 5.07
N ASP A 123 23.17 1.70 6.25
CA ASP A 123 24.53 2.15 6.56
C ASP A 123 25.61 1.46 5.71
N ARG A 124 25.30 0.35 5.02
CA ARG A 124 26.24 -0.36 4.12
C ARG A 124 26.27 0.22 2.72
N ALA A 125 25.35 1.10 2.36
CA ALA A 125 25.27 1.66 1.03
C ALA A 125 26.46 2.58 0.75
N GLU A 126 27.08 2.41 -0.42
CA GLU A 126 28.16 3.29 -0.88
C GLU A 126 27.67 4.74 -1.08
N ASN A 127 26.39 4.89 -1.43
CA ASN A 127 25.70 6.16 -1.59
C ASN A 127 24.64 6.30 -0.48
N PRO A 128 24.96 6.94 0.66
CA PRO A 128 24.03 7.11 1.75
C PRO A 128 22.82 7.94 1.32
N ARG A 129 21.63 7.49 1.70
CA ARG A 129 20.36 8.18 1.45
C ARG A 129 19.51 8.14 2.72
N LYS A 130 18.63 9.14 2.87
CA LYS A 130 17.61 9.10 3.93
C LYS A 130 16.57 8.00 3.60
N PRO A 131 15.87 7.42 4.60
CA PRO A 131 14.89 6.36 4.36
C PRO A 131 13.78 6.71 3.35
N ALA A 132 13.23 7.92 3.44
CA ALA A 132 12.23 8.39 2.47
C ALA A 132 12.80 8.44 1.04
N GLU A 133 14.06 8.84 0.90
CA GLU A 133 14.71 8.89 -0.40
C GLU A 133 14.95 7.49 -0.98
N TRP A 134 15.33 6.50 -0.17
CA TRP A 134 15.43 5.11 -0.65
C TRP A 134 14.13 4.62 -1.28
N ALA A 135 13.00 4.88 -0.61
CA ALA A 135 11.69 4.50 -1.12
C ALA A 135 11.33 5.21 -2.44
N LEU A 136 11.59 6.52 -2.53
CA LEU A 136 11.27 7.30 -3.73
C LEU A 136 12.18 6.95 -4.91
N GLN A 137 13.49 6.81 -4.69
CA GLN A 137 14.43 6.43 -5.75
C GLN A 137 14.16 5.02 -6.28
N TRP A 138 13.75 4.08 -5.42
CA TRP A 138 13.36 2.74 -5.86
C TRP A 138 12.16 2.77 -6.82
N LEU A 139 11.19 3.67 -6.58
CA LEU A 139 10.06 3.87 -7.49
C LEU A 139 10.50 4.53 -8.81
N TRP A 140 11.26 5.62 -8.74
CA TRP A 140 11.72 6.34 -9.94
C TRP A 140 12.71 5.53 -10.80
N ASN A 141 13.32 4.50 -10.24
CA ASN A 141 14.20 3.58 -10.97
C ASN A 141 13.47 2.73 -12.02
N GLN A 142 12.15 2.57 -11.90
CA GLN A 142 11.33 1.68 -12.74
C GLN A 142 10.73 2.44 -13.94
N PRO A 143 10.88 1.94 -15.19
CA PRO A 143 10.36 2.61 -16.38
C PRO A 143 8.82 2.68 -16.44
N GLU A 144 8.12 1.77 -15.77
CA GLU A 144 6.66 1.73 -15.74
C GLU A 144 6.05 2.83 -14.86
N VAL A 145 6.82 3.42 -13.95
CA VAL A 145 6.35 4.46 -13.02
C VAL A 145 6.37 5.82 -13.71
N GLY A 146 5.18 6.39 -13.95
CA GLY A 146 5.05 7.72 -14.57
C GLY A 146 5.16 8.87 -13.56
N VAL A 147 4.43 8.79 -12.45
CA VAL A 147 4.40 9.84 -11.40
C VAL A 147 4.39 9.19 -10.02
N VAL A 148 5.11 9.77 -9.07
CA VAL A 148 5.08 9.35 -7.66
C VAL A 148 4.48 10.47 -6.80
N LEU A 149 3.41 10.17 -6.06
CA LEU A 149 2.76 11.12 -5.16
C LEU A 149 3.43 11.14 -3.79
N SER A 150 4.45 11.99 -3.65
CA SER A 150 5.16 12.17 -2.38
C SER A 150 4.40 13.09 -1.41
N GLY A 151 3.77 12.51 -0.39
CA GLY A 151 3.10 13.26 0.68
C GLY A 151 4.09 13.88 1.66
N MET A 152 3.87 15.15 2.04
CA MET A 152 4.77 15.94 2.89
C MET A 152 3.97 16.80 3.86
N SER A 153 4.46 16.95 5.08
CA SER A 153 3.84 17.74 6.16
C SER A 153 4.65 18.98 6.54
N THR A 154 5.91 19.09 6.09
CA THR A 154 6.79 20.23 6.37
C THR A 154 7.50 20.74 5.11
N TRP A 155 7.89 22.01 5.10
CA TRP A 155 8.67 22.58 4.00
C TRP A 155 10.05 21.93 3.82
N GLU A 156 10.69 21.51 4.91
CA GLU A 156 11.95 20.77 4.83
C GLU A 156 11.79 19.46 4.04
N GLN A 157 10.67 18.74 4.21
CA GLN A 157 10.39 17.55 3.41
C GLN A 157 10.18 17.90 1.93
N VAL A 158 9.59 19.06 1.62
CA VAL A 158 9.48 19.57 0.25
C VAL A 158 10.85 19.77 -0.37
N ASP A 159 11.74 20.48 0.32
CA ASP A 159 13.09 20.75 -0.17
C ASP A 159 13.88 19.44 -0.39
N LEU A 160 13.83 18.52 0.59
CA LEU A 160 14.50 17.22 0.51
C LEU A 160 13.97 16.37 -0.65
N ASN A 161 12.65 16.32 -0.84
CA ASN A 161 12.04 15.54 -1.91
C ASN A 161 12.29 16.14 -3.29
N LEU A 162 12.31 17.47 -3.43
CA LEU A 162 12.69 18.15 -4.68
C LEU A 162 14.15 17.85 -5.05
N VAL A 163 15.05 17.94 -4.07
CA VAL A 163 16.46 17.60 -4.26
C VAL A 163 16.63 16.13 -4.67
N SER A 164 15.91 15.20 -4.03
CA SER A 164 15.94 13.79 -4.44
C SER A 164 15.34 13.57 -5.84
N ALA A 165 14.20 14.18 -6.16
CA ALA A 165 13.56 14.07 -7.47
C ALA A 165 14.48 14.59 -8.61
N SER A 166 15.22 15.67 -8.37
CA SER A 166 16.16 16.23 -9.38
C SER A 166 17.31 15.29 -9.78
N ARG A 167 17.61 14.26 -8.98
CA ARG A 167 18.62 13.23 -9.27
C ARG A 167 18.00 11.86 -9.57
N SER A 168 16.68 11.80 -9.73
CA SER A 168 15.95 10.56 -10.01
C SER A 168 15.96 10.23 -11.51
N GLY A 169 15.65 8.97 -11.84
CA GLY A 169 15.50 8.52 -13.21
C GLY A 169 15.48 7.00 -13.34
N VAL A 170 15.01 6.51 -14.48
CA VAL A 170 15.00 5.07 -14.78
C VAL A 170 16.43 4.54 -14.77
N GLY A 171 16.67 3.45 -14.06
CA GLY A 171 18.00 2.87 -13.90
C GLY A 171 18.99 3.74 -13.13
N SER A 172 18.53 4.71 -12.32
CA SER A 172 19.40 5.57 -11.51
C SER A 172 20.04 4.84 -10.33
N LEU A 173 19.45 3.73 -9.88
CA LEU A 173 20.01 2.90 -8.82
C LEU A 173 20.96 1.85 -9.39
N SER A 174 22.12 1.67 -8.73
CA SER A 174 23.01 0.55 -9.05
C SER A 174 22.41 -0.80 -8.62
N ALA A 175 22.97 -1.90 -9.11
CA ALA A 175 22.56 -3.23 -8.65
C ALA A 175 22.76 -3.41 -7.12
N ASP A 176 23.79 -2.78 -6.55
CA ASP A 176 24.00 -2.78 -5.10
C ASP A 176 22.96 -1.92 -4.36
N ASP A 177 22.58 -0.76 -4.90
CA ASP A 177 21.51 0.06 -4.33
C ASP A 177 20.17 -0.69 -4.30
N VAL A 178 19.82 -1.40 -5.38
CA VAL A 178 18.62 -2.25 -5.45
C VAL A 178 18.67 -3.35 -4.39
N ARG A 179 19.82 -4.04 -4.27
CA ARG A 179 20.04 -5.07 -3.25
C ARG A 179 19.93 -4.53 -1.82
N ILE A 180 20.36 -3.29 -1.56
CA ILE A 180 20.20 -2.65 -0.26
C ILE A 180 18.71 -2.47 0.08
N VAL A 181 17.88 -2.07 -0.89
CA VAL A 181 16.43 -1.93 -0.68
C VAL A 181 15.77 -3.30 -0.42
N GLU A 182 16.15 -4.34 -1.16
CA GLU A 182 15.66 -5.71 -0.95
C GLU A 182 16.03 -6.23 0.44
N LEU A 183 17.29 -6.10 0.85
CA LEU A 183 17.72 -6.49 2.19
C LEU A 183 17.00 -5.68 3.28
N ALA A 184 16.76 -4.39 3.05
CA ALA A 184 16.02 -3.55 4.00
C ALA A 184 14.56 -4.00 4.11
N ARG A 185 13.92 -4.39 3.00
CA ARG A 185 12.58 -5.00 2.98
C ARG A 185 12.54 -6.26 3.84
N ASP A 186 13.48 -7.18 3.64
CA ASP A 186 13.56 -8.43 4.42
C ASP A 186 13.77 -8.15 5.91
N ALA A 187 14.63 -7.18 6.24
CA ALA A 187 14.85 -6.78 7.62
C ALA A 187 13.61 -6.16 8.26
N TRP A 188 12.83 -5.34 7.53
CA TRP A 188 11.54 -4.86 8.01
C TRP A 188 10.58 -6.02 8.27
N GLN A 189 10.43 -6.94 7.32
CA GLN A 189 9.54 -8.11 7.47
C GLN A 189 9.96 -8.99 8.66
N GLY A 190 11.26 -9.15 8.90
CA GLY A 190 11.78 -9.89 10.06
C GLY A 190 11.51 -9.25 11.42
N LEU A 191 11.03 -7.99 11.47
CA LEU A 191 10.58 -7.35 12.72
C LEU A 191 9.14 -7.70 13.10
N ALA A 192 8.39 -8.37 12.22
CA ALA A 192 7.03 -8.83 12.53
C ALA A 192 7.07 -9.86 13.66
N PRO A 193 6.36 -9.64 14.79
CA PRO A 193 6.32 -10.61 15.88
C PRO A 193 5.68 -11.96 15.49
N VAL A 194 4.74 -11.94 14.54
CA VAL A 194 3.98 -13.12 14.12
C VAL A 194 4.24 -13.41 12.65
N ALA A 195 4.77 -14.60 12.32
CA ALA A 195 4.98 -15.03 10.94
C ALA A 195 3.67 -15.50 10.25
N CYS A 196 2.60 -14.71 10.38
CA CYS A 196 1.31 -14.98 9.75
C CYS A 196 1.37 -14.66 8.25
N THR A 197 0.94 -15.61 7.42
CA THR A 197 0.89 -15.44 5.96
C THR A 197 -0.48 -14.99 5.45
N HIS A 198 -1.40 -14.66 6.35
CA HIS A 198 -2.78 -14.25 6.02
C HIS A 198 -3.55 -15.27 5.13
N CYS A 199 -3.23 -16.57 5.23
CA CYS A 199 -3.87 -17.63 4.43
C CYS A 199 -5.31 -17.97 4.83
N GLU A 200 -5.81 -17.40 5.94
CA GLU A 200 -7.16 -17.57 6.46
C GLU A 200 -7.61 -19.01 6.81
N TYR A 201 -6.72 -20.01 6.78
CA TYR A 201 -7.08 -21.39 7.18
C TYR A 201 -7.56 -21.52 8.63
N CYS A 202 -7.23 -20.56 9.49
CA CYS A 202 -7.74 -20.48 10.86
C CYS A 202 -9.19 -19.98 10.96
N LEU A 203 -9.80 -19.58 9.85
CA LEU A 203 -11.18 -19.09 9.77
C LEU A 203 -12.13 -20.14 9.17
N PRO A 204 -13.43 -20.12 9.54
CA PRO A 204 -14.02 -19.25 10.56
C PRO A 204 -13.64 -19.67 11.99
N CYS A 205 -13.33 -18.69 12.84
CA CYS A 205 -13.13 -18.91 14.27
C CYS A 205 -14.50 -19.16 14.94
N PRO A 206 -14.68 -20.17 15.81
CA PRO A 206 -15.93 -20.40 16.55
C PRO A 206 -16.38 -19.22 17.42
N SER A 207 -15.43 -18.38 17.85
CA SER A 207 -15.67 -17.14 18.61
C SER A 207 -15.66 -15.88 17.74
N GLU A 208 -15.69 -16.01 16.41
CA GLU A 208 -15.69 -14.88 15.47
C GLU A 208 -14.46 -13.94 15.56
N VAL A 209 -13.35 -14.41 16.15
CA VAL A 209 -12.09 -13.66 16.22
C VAL A 209 -11.49 -13.51 14.82
N LEU A 210 -11.16 -12.28 14.43
CA LEU A 210 -10.54 -11.94 13.14
C LEU A 210 -9.01 -12.12 13.18
N ILE A 211 -8.56 -13.36 13.37
CA ILE A 211 -7.16 -13.70 13.68
C ILE A 211 -6.17 -13.09 12.67
N PRO A 212 -6.32 -13.27 11.33
CA PRO A 212 -5.36 -12.74 10.37
C PRO A 212 -5.26 -11.21 10.39
N GLN A 213 -6.40 -10.51 10.51
CA GLN A 213 -6.46 -9.05 10.53
C GLN A 213 -5.86 -8.47 11.82
N ILE A 214 -6.09 -9.12 12.96
CA ILE A 214 -5.47 -8.72 14.23
C ILE A 214 -3.95 -8.86 14.15
N PHE A 215 -3.44 -9.96 13.61
CA PHE A 215 -1.99 -10.15 13.43
C PHE A 215 -1.39 -9.16 12.44
N GLU A 216 -2.09 -8.79 11.36
CA GLU A 216 -1.65 -7.75 10.45
C GLU A 216 -1.49 -6.39 11.16
N ILE A 217 -2.50 -5.99 11.96
CA ILE A 217 -2.45 -4.74 12.73
C ILE A 217 -1.32 -4.80 13.77
N TYR A 218 -1.20 -5.90 14.50
CA TYR A 218 -0.17 -6.09 15.52
C TYR A 218 1.23 -6.05 14.93
N ASN A 219 1.47 -6.81 13.86
CA ASN A 219 2.75 -6.86 13.16
C ASN A 219 3.13 -5.48 12.63
N THR A 220 2.20 -4.82 11.93
CA THR A 220 2.46 -3.49 11.37
C THR A 220 2.79 -2.48 12.48
N ALA A 221 2.05 -2.49 13.59
CA ALA A 221 2.28 -1.55 14.68
C ALA A 221 3.65 -1.77 15.34
N LYS A 222 4.04 -3.03 15.57
CA LYS A 222 5.34 -3.39 16.15
C LYS A 222 6.51 -3.13 15.22
N MET A 223 6.39 -3.51 13.94
CA MET A 223 7.45 -3.33 12.94
C MET A 223 7.88 -1.87 12.84
N TYR A 224 6.91 -0.95 12.77
CA TYR A 224 7.16 0.46 12.53
C TYR A 224 7.15 1.33 13.81
N ASP A 225 7.08 0.71 14.99
CA ASP A 225 6.96 1.39 16.28
C ASP A 225 5.81 2.43 16.32
N GLN A 226 4.63 2.02 15.84
CA GLN A 226 3.44 2.87 15.73
C GLN A 226 2.28 2.34 16.59
N GLN A 227 2.52 2.17 17.90
CA GLN A 227 1.54 1.60 18.83
C GLN A 227 0.18 2.33 18.77
N GLU A 228 0.14 3.66 18.93
CA GLU A 228 -1.11 4.44 18.92
C GLU A 228 -1.88 4.31 17.60
N ARG A 229 -1.18 4.14 16.47
CA ARG A 229 -1.84 3.91 15.17
C ARG A 229 -2.42 2.50 15.11
N GLY A 230 -1.69 1.51 15.61
CA GLY A 230 -2.16 0.14 15.77
C GLY A 230 -3.41 0.05 16.65
N GLN A 231 -3.40 0.70 17.81
CA GLN A 231 -4.54 0.76 18.72
C GLN A 231 -5.78 1.36 18.07
N ARG A 232 -5.61 2.51 17.37
CA ARG A 232 -6.72 3.11 16.62
C ARG A 232 -7.25 2.20 15.51
N ALA A 233 -6.37 1.53 14.77
CA ALA A 233 -6.76 0.58 13.74
C ALA A 233 -7.52 -0.61 14.36
N TYR A 234 -7.00 -1.19 15.42
CA TYR A 234 -7.63 -2.29 16.15
C TYR A 234 -9.04 -1.93 16.64
N GLN A 235 -9.20 -0.76 17.27
CA GLN A 235 -10.50 -0.28 17.77
C GLN A 235 -11.51 0.09 16.67
N SER A 236 -11.03 0.58 15.52
CA SER A 236 -11.93 1.08 14.44
C SER A 236 -12.23 0.05 13.36
N GLN A 237 -11.33 -0.90 13.12
CA GLN A 237 -11.43 -1.88 12.04
C GLN A 237 -11.88 -3.25 12.55
N ILE A 238 -11.59 -3.59 13.81
CA ILE A 238 -11.99 -4.88 14.39
C ILE A 238 -13.20 -4.66 15.30
N PRO A 239 -14.38 -5.23 14.98
CA PRO A 239 -15.54 -5.17 15.86
C PRO A 239 -15.20 -5.71 17.25
N GLU A 240 -15.72 -5.09 18.31
CA GLU A 240 -15.45 -5.48 19.70
C GLU A 240 -15.67 -6.97 19.97
N LYS A 241 -16.75 -7.55 19.41
CA LYS A 241 -17.03 -9.00 19.53
C LYS A 241 -16.04 -9.93 18.81
N SER A 242 -15.22 -9.38 17.91
CA SER A 242 -14.28 -10.10 17.05
C SER A 242 -12.82 -9.81 17.41
N GLN A 243 -12.61 -9.07 18.50
CA GLN A 243 -11.30 -8.77 19.06
C GLN A 243 -10.65 -10.01 19.68
N ALA A 244 -9.33 -9.92 19.94
CA ALA A 244 -8.53 -11.05 20.39
C ALA A 244 -8.95 -11.61 21.77
N ASP A 245 -9.54 -10.80 22.64
CA ASP A 245 -10.07 -11.20 23.95
C ASP A 245 -11.39 -11.99 23.88
N ALA A 246 -12.02 -12.07 22.71
CA ALA A 246 -13.14 -13.00 22.47
C ALA A 246 -12.66 -14.46 22.30
N CYS A 247 -11.34 -14.71 22.21
CA CYS A 247 -10.78 -16.04 22.09
C CYS A 247 -11.09 -16.91 23.34
N ILE A 248 -11.69 -18.08 23.12
CA ILE A 248 -11.97 -19.08 24.18
C ILE A 248 -10.89 -20.16 24.29
N GLU A 249 -9.74 -19.96 23.63
CA GLU A 249 -8.58 -20.86 23.71
C GLU A 249 -8.87 -22.32 23.26
N CYS A 250 -9.78 -22.51 22.29
CA CYS A 250 -10.19 -23.85 21.85
C CYS A 250 -9.15 -24.63 21.02
N GLY A 251 -8.07 -23.98 20.57
CA GLY A 251 -6.97 -24.61 19.81
C GLY A 251 -7.28 -24.99 18.35
N THR A 252 -8.51 -24.78 17.86
CA THR A 252 -8.89 -25.16 16.48
C THR A 252 -8.02 -24.45 15.44
N CYS A 253 -7.78 -23.14 15.61
CA CYS A 253 -6.98 -22.35 14.69
C CYS A 253 -5.52 -22.84 14.59
N GLU A 254 -4.91 -23.25 15.70
CA GLU A 254 -3.53 -23.73 15.73
C GLU A 254 -3.38 -25.07 14.99
N SER A 255 -4.37 -25.96 15.13
CA SER A 255 -4.40 -27.24 14.41
C SER A 255 -4.51 -27.09 12.89
N LEU A 256 -5.05 -25.97 12.41
CA LEU A 256 -5.21 -25.65 11.00
C LEU A 256 -4.06 -24.79 10.46
N CYS A 257 -3.18 -24.27 11.32
CA CYS A 257 -2.13 -23.34 10.92
C CYS A 257 -0.98 -24.08 10.21
N PRO A 258 -0.72 -23.83 8.92
CA PRO A 258 0.38 -24.48 8.19
C PRO A 258 1.75 -24.00 8.66
N GLN A 259 1.82 -22.86 9.34
CA GLN A 259 3.03 -22.29 9.92
C GLN A 259 3.25 -22.77 11.38
N HIS A 260 2.35 -23.61 11.92
CA HIS A 260 2.40 -24.12 13.29
C HIS A 260 2.58 -23.03 14.36
N LEU A 261 1.90 -21.89 14.17
CA LEU A 261 1.95 -20.78 15.11
C LEU A 261 1.18 -21.09 16.40
N THR A 262 1.69 -20.60 17.52
CA THR A 262 0.98 -20.52 18.81
C THR A 262 -0.01 -19.34 18.77
N ILE A 263 -1.04 -19.46 17.93
CA ILE A 263 -2.02 -18.41 17.65
C ILE A 263 -2.66 -17.87 18.93
N ILE A 264 -2.98 -18.73 19.90
CA ILE A 264 -3.64 -18.30 21.14
C ILE A 264 -2.74 -17.34 21.92
N ASP A 265 -1.45 -17.67 22.07
CA ASP A 265 -0.49 -16.83 22.78
C ASP A 265 -0.25 -15.52 22.06
N TYR A 266 -0.10 -15.56 20.72
CA TYR A 266 0.04 -14.34 19.94
C TYR A 266 -1.19 -13.44 19.97
N LEU A 267 -2.41 -13.98 20.08
CA LEU A 267 -3.63 -13.18 20.26
C LEU A 267 -3.61 -12.45 21.60
N LYS A 268 -3.14 -13.11 22.68
CA LYS A 268 -2.99 -12.47 24.00
C LYS A 268 -1.99 -11.31 23.94
N ASP A 269 -0.83 -11.54 23.32
CA ASP A 269 0.20 -10.50 23.12
C ASP A 269 -0.32 -9.33 22.28
N ALA A 270 -1.02 -9.64 21.17
CA ALA A 270 -1.62 -8.64 20.30
C ALA A 270 -2.66 -7.81 21.04
N HIS A 271 -3.56 -8.45 21.80
CA HIS A 271 -4.58 -7.75 22.58
C HIS A 271 -3.95 -6.82 23.62
N ALA A 272 -2.96 -7.31 24.37
CA ALA A 272 -2.27 -6.52 25.38
C ALA A 272 -1.65 -5.26 24.75
N TYR A 273 -0.86 -5.41 23.70
CA TYR A 273 -0.20 -4.28 23.05
C TYR A 273 -1.17 -3.29 22.36
N LEU A 274 -2.21 -3.79 21.72
CA LEU A 274 -3.18 -2.98 20.96
C LEU A 274 -4.31 -2.39 21.83
N ASN A 275 -4.36 -2.73 23.12
CA ASN A 275 -5.36 -2.20 24.06
C ASN A 275 -4.73 -1.52 25.29
N GLU A 276 -3.40 -1.47 25.40
CA GLU A 276 -2.67 -0.67 26.38
C GLU A 276 -3.12 0.81 26.31
N ARG A 277 -3.54 1.38 27.45
CA ARG A 277 -3.96 2.78 27.56
C ARG A 277 -2.83 3.66 28.11
#